data_AF-L0BDM1-F1
#
_entry.id   AF-L0BDM1-F1
#
_cell.length_a   1.000
_cell.length_b   1.000
_cell.length_c   1.000
_cell.angle_alpha   90.00
_cell.angle_beta   90.00
_cell.angle_gamma   90.00
#
_symmetry.space_group_name_H-M   'P 1'
#
loop_
_entity.id
_entity.type
_entity.pdbx_description
1 polymer ?
#
loop_
_entity_poly.entity_id
_entity_poly.type
_entity_poly.pdbx_seq_one_letter_code
_entity_poly.pdbx_strand_id
1 'polypeptide(L)'
;SYAADGSLAAVPFEKELYGGKIDRCAHGLKEVAKVDSYRGFLFGNFDPGAISLEDYLGDVRWYLDIWMEASGGVELIGPPARSIVHCNWKAPTE
;
A
#
# COMPACT_ATOMS: atom_id res chain seq x y z
N SER A 1 0.22 12.24 -17.29
CA SER A 1 -0.84 11.73 -16.43
C SER A 1 -0.66 10.23 -16.27
N TYR A 2 -1.09 9.70 -15.13
CA TYR A 2 -1.02 8.27 -14.83
C TYR A 2 -2.43 7.73 -14.63
N ALA A 3 -2.65 6.48 -15.02
CA ALA A 3 -3.89 5.78 -14.71
C ALA A 3 -3.86 5.25 -13.26
N ALA A 4 -5.00 4.74 -12.79
CA ALA A 4 -5.15 4.23 -11.42
C ALA A 4 -4.28 3.00 -11.13
N ASP A 5 -3.88 2.26 -12.17
CA ASP A 5 -2.94 1.15 -12.12
C ASP A 5 -1.46 1.61 -12.08
N GLY A 6 -1.21 2.92 -12.10
CA GLY A 6 0.13 3.50 -12.13
C GLY A 6 0.78 3.56 -13.50
N SER A 7 0.14 3.09 -14.57
CA SER A 7 0.69 3.18 -15.93
C SER A 7 0.74 4.62 -16.44
N LEU A 8 1.76 4.96 -17.25
CA LEU A 8 1.90 6.28 -17.84
C LEU A 8 0.90 6.46 -19.00
N ALA A 9 -0.24 7.08 -18.70
CA ALA A 9 -1.35 7.22 -19.62
C ALA A 9 -1.12 8.28 -20.71
N ALA A 10 -0.62 9.46 -20.34
CA ALA A 10 -0.36 10.53 -21.32
C ALA A 10 0.83 11.41 -20.94
N VAL A 11 1.54 11.89 -21.96
CA VAL A 11 2.65 12.84 -21.82
C VAL A 11 2.28 14.09 -22.61
N PRO A 12 2.26 15.30 -22.00
CA PRO A 12 2.01 16.53 -22.73
C PRO A 12 3.05 16.73 -23.86
N PHE A 13 2.58 17.11 -25.05
CA PHE A 13 3.42 17.36 -26.24
C PHE A 13 4.37 16.21 -26.61
N GLU A 14 3.92 14.97 -26.45
CA GLU A 14 4.73 13.77 -26.65
C GLU A 14 5.32 13.66 -28.06
N LYS A 15 4.54 14.02 -29.09
CA LYS A 15 5.02 13.94 -30.48
C LYS A 15 5.98 15.09 -30.79
N GLU A 16 5.69 16.28 -30.30
CA GLU A 16 6.42 17.51 -30.61
C GLU A 16 7.77 17.58 -29.88
N LEU A 17 7.82 17.17 -28.61
CA LEU A 17 9.02 17.27 -27.78
C LEU A 17 9.80 15.96 -27.68
N TYR A 18 9.10 14.83 -27.60
CA TYR A 18 9.72 13.52 -27.40
C TYR A 18 9.81 12.70 -28.69
N GLY A 19 9.18 13.14 -29.79
CA GLY A 19 9.26 12.48 -31.09
C GLY A 19 8.82 11.02 -31.06
N GLY A 20 7.92 10.65 -30.13
CA GLY A 20 7.50 9.26 -29.93
C GLY A 20 8.57 8.33 -29.35
N LYS A 21 9.68 8.86 -28.82
CA LYS A 21 10.79 8.08 -28.25
C LYS A 21 10.61 7.72 -26.78
N ILE A 22 9.59 8.24 -26.12
CA ILE A 22 9.32 7.93 -24.71
C ILE A 22 8.66 6.55 -24.61
N ASP A 23 9.31 5.64 -23.89
CA ASP A 23 8.74 4.34 -23.58
C ASP A 23 7.80 4.47 -22.38
N ARG A 24 6.49 4.47 -22.65
CA ARG A 24 5.49 4.59 -21.59
C ARG A 24 5.46 3.39 -20.66
N CYS A 25 5.86 2.22 -21.12
CA CYS A 25 5.88 0.99 -20.31
C CYS A 25 7.02 1.04 -19.28
N ALA A 26 8.16 1.65 -19.62
CA ALA A 26 9.30 1.79 -18.71
C ALA A 26 9.15 2.94 -17.69
N HIS A 27 8.14 3.80 -17.83
CA HIS A 27 7.99 5.03 -17.05
C HIS A 27 6.68 5.10 -16.24
N GLY A 28 6.14 3.96 -15.80
CA GLY A 28 5.05 3.91 -14.83
C GLY A 28 5.44 4.39 -13.43
N LEU A 29 4.45 4.59 -12.55
CA LEU A 29 4.68 4.82 -11.12
C LEU A 29 5.39 3.61 -10.51
N LYS A 30 6.25 3.86 -9.51
CA LYS A 30 6.93 2.78 -8.79
C LYS A 30 5.91 2.03 -7.94
N GLU A 31 5.63 0.80 -8.33
CA GLU A 31 4.70 -0.08 -7.62
C GLU A 31 5.26 -0.50 -6.26
N VAL A 32 4.37 -0.69 -5.29
CA VAL A 32 4.70 -1.35 -4.01
C VAL A 32 4.93 -2.83 -4.31
N ALA A 33 6.07 -3.38 -3.92
CA ALA A 33 6.48 -4.72 -4.36
C ALA A 33 5.49 -5.83 -3.95
N LYS A 34 4.88 -5.71 -2.78
CA LYS A 34 3.86 -6.63 -2.27
C LYS A 34 2.74 -5.86 -1.60
N VAL A 35 1.50 -6.18 -1.95
CA VAL A 35 0.29 -5.66 -1.30
C VAL A 35 -0.59 -6.85 -0.98
N ASP A 36 -0.85 -7.06 0.31
CA ASP A 36 -1.63 -8.17 0.82
C ASP A 36 -2.76 -7.65 1.73
N SER A 37 -3.83 -8.44 1.86
CA SER A 37 -4.96 -8.14 2.73
C SER A 37 -5.07 -9.18 3.83
N TYR A 38 -5.24 -8.74 5.08
CA TYR A 38 -5.61 -9.60 6.19
C TYR A 38 -6.95 -9.14 6.76
N ARG A 39 -8.00 -9.95 6.58
CA ARG A 39 -9.37 -9.67 7.06
C ARG A 39 -9.90 -8.28 6.69
N GLY A 40 -9.56 -7.78 5.50
CA GLY A 40 -9.98 -6.47 5.01
C GLY A 40 -9.01 -5.32 5.30
N PHE A 41 -7.96 -5.55 6.09
CA PHE A 41 -6.88 -4.58 6.32
C PHE A 41 -5.77 -4.78 5.29
N LEU A 42 -5.48 -3.73 4.52
CA LEU A 42 -4.45 -3.73 3.47
C LEU A 42 -3.08 -3.35 4.03
N PHE A 43 -2.07 -4.16 3.72
CA PHE A 43 -0.67 -3.91 4.08
C PHE A 43 0.20 -3.90 2.81
N GLY A 44 1.24 -3.06 2.83
CA GLY A 44 2.21 -2.95 1.75
C GLY A 44 3.63 -3.24 2.24
N ASN A 45 4.42 -3.93 1.42
CA ASN A 45 5.84 -4.16 1.66
C ASN A 45 6.64 -3.80 0.40
N PHE A 46 7.72 -3.04 0.58
CA PHE A 46 8.61 -2.62 -0.50
C PHE A 46 9.70 -3.64 -0.84
N ASP A 47 9.92 -4.65 0.02
CA ASP A 47 10.87 -5.72 -0.23
C ASP A 47 10.20 -6.87 -1.03
N PRO A 48 10.61 -7.12 -2.28
CA PRO A 48 10.07 -8.24 -3.06
C PRO A 48 10.43 -9.61 -2.47
N GLY A 49 11.51 -9.71 -1.67
CA GLY A 49 11.95 -10.93 -1.01
C GLY A 49 11.25 -11.23 0.31
N ALA A 50 10.36 -10.34 0.79
CA ALA A 50 9.69 -10.51 2.07
C ALA A 50 8.82 -11.77 2.14
N ILE A 51 8.65 -12.33 3.34
CA ILE A 51 7.67 -13.40 3.60
C ILE A 51 6.24 -12.91 3.39
N SER A 52 5.27 -13.82 3.35
CA SER A 52 3.85 -13.45 3.23
C SER A 52 3.38 -12.66 4.45
N LEU A 53 2.33 -11.83 4.28
CA LEU A 53 1.73 -11.12 5.42
C LEU A 53 1.27 -12.08 6.53
N GLU A 54 0.73 -13.22 6.15
CA GLU A 54 0.30 -14.26 7.08
C GLU A 54 1.45 -14.83 7.93
N ASP A 55 2.59 -15.12 7.29
CA ASP A 55 3.78 -15.61 7.98
C ASP A 55 4.40 -14.52 8.87
N TYR A 56 4.38 -13.26 8.43
CA TYR A 56 4.86 -12.13 9.21
C TYR A 56 4.03 -11.91 10.48
N LEU A 57 2.70 -12.02 10.40
CA LEU A 57 1.82 -11.91 11.56
C LEU A 57 1.96 -13.11 12.51
N GLY A 58 2.33 -14.28 11.98
CA GLY A 58 2.62 -15.48 12.77
C GLY A 58 1.44 -15.86 13.68
N ASP A 59 1.73 -16.13 14.95
CA ASP A 59 0.74 -16.58 15.94
C ASP A 59 -0.20 -15.47 16.41
N VAL A 60 0.15 -14.19 16.19
CA VAL A 60 -0.70 -13.05 16.57
C VAL A 60 -2.02 -13.08 15.80
N ARG A 61 -2.03 -13.70 14.61
CA ARG A 61 -3.23 -13.93 13.79
C ARG A 61 -4.39 -14.54 14.58
N TRP A 62 -4.11 -15.50 15.46
CA TRP A 62 -5.17 -16.14 16.25
C TRP A 62 -5.93 -15.12 17.13
N TYR A 63 -5.20 -14.18 17.73
CA TYR A 63 -5.80 -13.11 18.54
C TYR A 63 -6.53 -12.09 17.67
N LEU A 64 -5.97 -11.76 16.50
CA LEU A 64 -6.59 -10.83 15.56
C LEU A 64 -7.90 -11.39 15.01
N ASP A 65 -7.94 -12.68 14.66
CA ASP A 65 -9.13 -13.33 14.11
C ASP A 65 -10.30 -13.30 15.09
N ILE A 66 -10.06 -13.52 16.39
CA ILE A 66 -11.11 -13.42 17.42
C ILE A 66 -11.74 -12.03 17.39
N TRP A 67 -10.94 -10.97 17.35
CA TRP A 67 -11.46 -9.61 17.35
C TRP A 67 -12.09 -9.23 16.01
N MET A 68 -11.46 -9.62 14.90
CA MET A 68 -11.86 -9.21 13.56
C MET A 68 -13.09 -9.95 13.04
N GLU A 69 -13.31 -11.19 13.47
CA GLU A 69 -14.41 -12.03 12.98
C GLU A 69 -15.59 -12.13 13.95
N ALA A 70 -15.43 -11.82 15.24
CA ALA A 70 -16.47 -12.00 16.25
C ALA A 70 -17.82 -11.34 15.90
N SER A 71 -17.80 -10.21 15.18
CA SER A 71 -18.98 -9.47 14.74
C SER A 71 -19.35 -9.67 13.27
N GLY A 72 -18.74 -10.63 12.58
CA GLY A 72 -18.93 -10.84 11.13
C GLY A 72 -18.04 -9.95 10.26
N GLY A 73 -16.97 -9.38 10.82
CA GLY A 73 -16.05 -8.48 10.15
C GLY A 73 -15.89 -7.13 10.86
N VAL A 74 -14.89 -6.37 10.43
CA VAL A 74 -14.62 -5.01 10.92
C VAL A 74 -14.40 -4.08 9.73
N GLU A 75 -14.85 -2.84 9.85
CA GLU A 75 -14.63 -1.80 8.86
C GLU A 75 -13.92 -0.60 9.50
N LEU A 76 -13.06 0.06 8.72
CA LEU A 76 -12.38 1.28 9.15
C LEU A 76 -13.26 2.50 8.81
N ILE A 77 -13.70 3.23 9.83
CA ILE A 77 -14.51 4.45 9.65
C ILE A 77 -13.59 5.66 9.50
N GLY A 78 -13.62 6.30 8.32
CA GLY A 78 -12.82 7.48 8.00
C GLY A 78 -13.56 8.82 8.08
N PRO A 79 -12.85 9.97 7.98
CA PRO A 79 -11.39 10.10 7.91
C PRO A 79 -10.71 9.98 9.28
N PRO A 80 -9.45 9.51 9.34
CA PRO A 80 -8.73 9.40 10.61
C PRO A 80 -8.36 10.78 11.16
N ALA A 81 -8.33 10.89 12.49
CA ALA A 81 -7.74 12.05 13.17
C ALA A 81 -6.22 12.08 12.97
N ARG A 82 -5.64 13.25 12.66
CA ARG A 82 -4.21 13.43 12.44
C ARG A 82 -3.69 14.59 13.28
N SER A 83 -2.63 14.34 14.06
CA SER A 83 -1.91 15.34 14.84
C SER A 83 -0.40 15.07 14.77
N ILE A 84 0.40 16.10 15.06
CA ILE A 84 1.86 15.97 15.15
C ILE A 84 2.23 15.91 16.62
N VAL A 85 2.95 14.86 17.00
CA VAL A 85 3.52 14.71 18.34
C VAL A 85 5.03 14.68 18.20
N HIS A 86 5.73 15.50 18.97
CA HIS A 86 7.20 15.61 18.94
C HIS A 86 7.87 14.49 19.74
N CYS A 87 7.68 13.24 19.31
CA CYS A 87 8.30 12.06 19.90
C CYS A 87 8.82 11.10 18.82
N ASN A 88 9.60 10.10 19.24
CA ASN A 88 9.98 9.01 18.34
C ASN A 88 8.79 8.08 18.10
N TRP A 89 8.62 7.58 16.87
CA TRP A 89 7.51 6.68 16.51
C TRP A 89 7.48 5.38 17.34
N LYS A 90 8.62 4.95 17.89
CA LYS A 90 8.69 3.76 18.76
C LYS A 90 8.04 3.98 20.14
N ALA A 91 8.06 5.21 20.67
CA ALA A 91 7.55 5.50 22.01
C ALA A 91 6.04 5.23 22.22
N PRO A 92 5.13 5.51 21.25
CA PRO A 92 3.73 5.07 21.37
C PRO A 92 3.48 3.61 20.95
N THR A 93 4.49 2.90 20.47
CA THR A 93 4.36 1.51 19.97
C THR A 93 4.73 0.48 21.04
N GLU A 94 5.62 0.83 21.98
CA GLU A 94 5.96 0.03 23.17
C GLU A 94 4.82 -0.01 24.20
#